data_AF-A0A928WX33-F1
#
_entry.id   AF-A0A928WX33-F1
#
_cell.length_a   1.000
_cell.length_b   1.000
_cell.length_c   1.000
_cell.angle_alpha   90.00
_cell.angle_beta   90.00
_cell.angle_gamma   90.00
#
_symmetry.space_group_name_H-M   'P 1'
#
loop_
_entity.id
_entity.type
_entity.pdbx_description
1 polymer ?
#
loop_
_entity_poly.entity_id
_entity_poly.type
_entity_poly.pdbx_seq_one_letter_code
_entity_poly.pdbx_strand_id
1 'polypeptide(L)'
;MHEQTDHEQTDIEAIRAEALRKLGRNIVNFSKIERGFKLLLSVSQISGTTTTLRENMIANQRRFHKQTLGQLVGSFNRDVLCSHRETKPPENLSELWLGLSFTVNASDPEQWKQTLAALVAERNHLIHHQLGDLDTTSVEDYRQLTDLLDEQNPRLLHRLDELRSMLEVLIGATQEIKKLPEWM
;
A
#
# COMPACT_ATOMS: atom_id res chain seq x y z
N MET A 1 -28.10 -9.77 42.35
CA MET A 1 -27.24 -10.72 41.59
C MET A 1 -27.55 -10.73 40.10
N HIS A 2 -28.81 -10.60 39.65
CA HIS A 2 -29.15 -10.55 38.21
C HIS A 2 -28.65 -9.28 37.49
N GLU A 3 -28.73 -8.10 38.13
CA GLU A 3 -28.32 -6.82 37.52
C GLU A 3 -26.79 -6.65 37.35
N GLN A 4 -25.96 -7.32 38.15
CA GLN A 4 -24.49 -7.22 38.02
C GLN A 4 -23.96 -8.00 36.81
N THR A 5 -24.53 -9.17 36.54
CA THR A 5 -24.21 -9.98 35.35
C THR A 5 -24.63 -9.30 34.05
N ASP A 6 -25.78 -8.61 34.01
CA ASP A 6 -26.21 -7.88 32.81
C ASP A 6 -25.32 -6.67 32.51
N HIS A 7 -24.85 -5.96 33.56
CA HIS A 7 -23.98 -4.79 33.38
C HIS A 7 -22.56 -5.17 32.93
N GLU A 8 -21.98 -6.23 33.49
CA GLU A 8 -20.67 -6.77 33.08
C GLU A 8 -20.72 -7.34 31.65
N GLN A 9 -21.83 -7.97 31.27
CA GLN A 9 -22.01 -8.53 29.92
C GLN A 9 -22.22 -7.45 28.86
N THR A 10 -22.86 -6.34 29.23
CA THR A 10 -22.99 -5.16 28.35
C THR A 10 -21.63 -4.47 28.14
N ASP A 11 -20.79 -4.41 29.17
CA ASP A 11 -19.46 -3.78 29.09
C ASP A 11 -18.48 -4.57 28.21
N ILE A 12 -18.47 -5.91 28.29
CA ILE A 12 -17.62 -6.74 27.40
C ILE A 12 -18.04 -6.64 25.93
N GLU A 13 -19.33 -6.56 25.64
CA GLU A 13 -19.83 -6.39 24.28
C GLU A 13 -19.42 -5.03 23.70
N ALA A 14 -19.47 -3.96 24.50
CA ALA A 14 -19.00 -2.64 24.09
C ALA A 14 -17.49 -2.64 23.79
N ILE A 15 -16.67 -3.27 24.64
CA ILE A 15 -15.22 -3.39 24.45
C ILE A 15 -14.92 -4.18 23.16
N ARG A 16 -15.59 -5.31 22.95
CA ARG A 16 -15.43 -6.13 21.74
C ARG A 16 -15.82 -5.35 20.48
N ALA A 17 -16.96 -4.66 20.51
CA ALA A 17 -17.43 -3.87 19.37
C ALA A 17 -16.44 -2.78 18.97
N GLU A 18 -15.86 -2.08 19.95
CA GLU A 18 -14.87 -1.05 19.71
C GLU A 18 -13.56 -1.61 19.14
N ALA A 19 -13.07 -2.72 19.70
CA ALA A 19 -11.88 -3.40 19.19
C ALA A 19 -12.05 -3.84 17.73
N LEU A 20 -13.20 -4.45 17.39
CA LEU A 20 -13.51 -4.87 16.02
C LEU A 20 -13.68 -3.68 15.06
N ARG A 21 -14.24 -2.56 15.52
CA ARG A 21 -14.33 -1.32 14.73
C ARG A 21 -12.93 -0.77 14.41
N LYS A 22 -12.04 -0.70 15.40
CA LYS A 22 -10.65 -0.27 15.23
C LYS A 22 -9.86 -1.25 14.36
N LEU A 23 -10.12 -2.54 14.47
CA LEU A 23 -9.54 -3.56 13.61
C LEU A 23 -9.92 -3.30 12.16
N GLY A 24 -11.21 -3.12 11.89
CA GLY A 24 -11.73 -2.76 10.57
C GLY A 24 -11.05 -1.53 9.99
N ARG A 25 -10.90 -0.45 10.79
CA ARG A 25 -10.18 0.77 10.40
C ARG A 25 -8.75 0.45 9.94
N ASN A 26 -7.98 -0.29 10.73
CA ASN A 26 -6.58 -0.58 10.41
C ASN A 26 -6.44 -1.50 9.20
N ILE A 27 -7.29 -2.53 9.08
CA ILE A 27 -7.31 -3.42 7.90
C ILE A 27 -7.64 -2.64 6.62
N VAL A 28 -8.60 -1.72 6.69
CA VAL A 28 -8.92 -0.83 5.57
C VAL A 28 -7.71 0.04 5.20
N ASN A 29 -7.01 0.59 6.19
CA ASN A 29 -5.83 1.41 5.94
C ASN A 29 -4.69 0.61 5.31
N PHE A 30 -4.37 -0.59 5.80
CA PHE A 30 -3.41 -1.49 5.15
C PHE A 30 -3.81 -1.81 3.70
N SER A 31 -5.09 -2.08 3.46
CA SER A 31 -5.61 -2.36 2.12
C SER A 31 -5.48 -1.16 1.17
N LYS A 32 -5.71 0.05 1.68
CA LYS A 32 -5.50 1.29 0.92
C LYS A 32 -4.03 1.53 0.61
N ILE A 33 -3.12 1.27 1.54
CA ILE A 33 -1.67 1.35 1.32
C ILE A 33 -1.26 0.37 0.22
N GLU A 34 -1.70 -0.90 0.31
CA GLU A 34 -1.44 -1.91 -0.70
C GLU A 34 -1.94 -1.45 -2.09
N ARG A 35 -3.17 -0.95 -2.16
CA ARG A 35 -3.73 -0.41 -3.41
C ARG A 35 -2.93 0.78 -3.94
N GLY A 36 -2.44 1.66 -3.06
CA GLY A 36 -1.58 2.79 -3.43
C GLY A 36 -0.29 2.31 -4.10
N PHE A 37 0.40 1.34 -3.51
CA PHE A 37 1.59 0.73 -4.11
C PHE A 37 1.29 0.02 -5.43
N LYS A 38 0.15 -0.71 -5.53
CA LYS A 38 -0.27 -1.35 -6.79
C LYS A 38 -0.38 -0.33 -7.92
N LEU A 39 -1.03 0.81 -7.63
CA LEU A 39 -1.16 1.88 -8.62
C LEU A 39 0.21 2.46 -8.96
N LEU A 40 0.98 2.87 -7.96
CA LEU A 40 2.30 3.49 -8.14
C LEU A 40 3.24 2.63 -8.99
N LEU A 41 3.35 1.33 -8.67
CA LEU A 41 4.22 0.39 -9.37
C LEU A 41 3.71 0.05 -10.78
N SER A 42 2.39 0.06 -11.00
CA SER A 42 1.83 -0.19 -12.33
C SER A 42 2.21 0.87 -13.37
N VAL A 43 2.58 2.06 -12.91
CA VAL A 43 2.97 3.20 -13.75
C VAL A 43 4.44 3.60 -13.57
N SER A 44 5.20 2.91 -12.71
CA SER A 44 6.62 3.26 -12.45
C SER A 44 7.54 3.02 -13.63
N GLN A 45 7.16 2.10 -14.51
CA GLN A 45 7.87 1.80 -15.74
C GLN A 45 6.86 1.40 -16.81
N ILE A 46 6.85 2.12 -17.92
CA ILE A 46 5.99 1.90 -19.07
C ILE A 46 6.89 1.90 -20.30
N SER A 47 6.82 0.85 -21.10
CA SER A 47 7.57 0.81 -22.35
C SER A 47 6.99 -0.13 -23.37
N GLY A 48 7.24 0.16 -24.65
CA GLY A 48 6.79 -0.66 -25.75
C GLY A 48 6.88 0.07 -27.08
N THR A 49 6.52 -0.65 -28.14
CA THR A 49 6.30 -0.06 -29.46
C THR A 49 4.94 0.61 -29.55
N THR A 50 4.68 1.36 -30.62
CA THR A 50 3.36 1.96 -30.88
C THR A 50 2.20 0.96 -30.83
N THR A 51 2.46 -0.29 -31.23
CA THR A 51 1.47 -1.38 -31.22
C THR A 51 1.34 -2.08 -29.85
N THR A 52 2.43 -2.18 -29.07
CA THR A 52 2.46 -3.00 -27.83
C THR A 52 2.33 -2.19 -26.54
N LEU A 53 2.52 -0.86 -26.59
CA LEU A 53 2.58 -0.01 -25.39
C LEU A 53 1.35 -0.15 -24.49
N ARG A 54 0.15 -0.12 -25.08
CA ARG A 54 -1.12 -0.25 -24.35
C ARG A 54 -1.25 -1.61 -23.67
N GLU A 55 -0.89 -2.68 -24.37
CA GLU A 55 -0.96 -4.04 -23.84
C GLU A 55 0.03 -4.25 -22.70
N ASN A 56 1.26 -3.72 -22.84
CA ASN A 56 2.27 -3.74 -21.79
C ASN A 56 1.81 -3.00 -20.53
N MET A 57 1.14 -1.84 -20.67
CA MET A 57 0.55 -1.11 -19.54
C MET A 57 -0.50 -1.94 -18.81
N ILE A 58 -1.43 -2.57 -19.55
CA ILE A 58 -2.48 -3.43 -18.98
C ILE A 58 -1.86 -4.66 -18.30
N ALA A 59 -0.85 -5.27 -18.92
CA ALA A 59 -0.13 -6.39 -18.34
C ALA A 59 0.56 -6.01 -17.03
N ASN A 60 1.19 -4.83 -16.97
CA ASN A 60 1.84 -4.34 -15.75
C ASN A 60 0.83 -4.07 -14.62
N GLN A 61 -0.32 -3.47 -14.93
CA GLN A 61 -1.42 -3.31 -13.98
C GLN A 61 -1.90 -4.66 -13.44
N ARG A 62 -2.14 -5.65 -14.31
CA ARG A 62 -2.56 -7.00 -13.91
C ARG A 62 -1.51 -7.70 -13.05
N ARG A 63 -0.22 -7.52 -13.35
CA ARG A 63 0.90 -8.07 -12.59
C ARG A 63 0.86 -7.59 -11.14
N PHE A 64 0.86 -6.28 -10.93
CA PHE A 64 0.90 -5.72 -9.58
C PHE A 64 -0.40 -5.88 -8.82
N HIS A 65 -1.56 -5.89 -9.51
CA HIS A 65 -2.85 -6.06 -8.86
C HIS A 65 -2.96 -7.37 -8.03
N LYS A 66 -2.25 -8.42 -8.43
CA LYS A 66 -2.22 -9.73 -7.76
C LYS A 66 -1.19 -9.83 -6.63
N GLN A 67 -0.31 -8.85 -6.49
CA GLN A 67 0.75 -8.89 -5.48
C GLN A 67 0.26 -8.45 -4.11
N THR A 68 0.87 -9.01 -3.07
CA THR A 68 0.66 -8.63 -1.67
C THR A 68 1.49 -7.40 -1.30
N LEU A 69 1.12 -6.72 -0.22
CA LEU A 69 1.88 -5.56 0.30
C LEU A 69 3.38 -5.85 0.44
N GLY A 70 3.77 -7.01 0.97
CA GLY A 70 5.20 -7.36 1.11
C GLY A 70 5.93 -7.47 -0.23
N GLN A 71 5.30 -8.08 -1.24
CA GLN A 71 5.86 -8.17 -2.59
C GLN A 71 5.96 -6.80 -3.28
N LEU A 72 4.97 -5.94 -3.04
CA LEU A 72 4.93 -4.58 -3.58
C LEU A 72 6.01 -3.70 -2.95
N VAL A 73 6.14 -3.70 -1.62
CA VAL A 73 7.23 -3.01 -0.90
C VAL A 73 8.60 -3.48 -1.42
N GLY A 74 8.79 -4.79 -1.59
CA GLY A 74 10.01 -5.34 -2.15
C GLY A 74 10.28 -4.83 -3.58
N SER A 75 9.25 -4.72 -4.42
CA SER A 75 9.38 -4.20 -5.79
C SER A 75 9.67 -2.70 -5.79
N PHE A 76 8.99 -1.92 -4.95
CA PHE A 76 9.25 -0.49 -4.79
C PHE A 76 10.70 -0.20 -4.38
N ASN A 77 11.21 -0.93 -3.37
CA ASN A 77 12.57 -0.76 -2.88
C ASN A 77 13.64 -1.12 -3.91
N ARG A 78 13.37 -2.07 -4.82
CA ARG A 78 14.32 -2.48 -5.87
C ARG A 78 14.26 -1.60 -7.11
N ASP A 79 13.05 -1.28 -7.54
CA ASP A 79 12.79 -0.79 -8.90
C ASP A 79 12.43 0.71 -8.95
N VAL A 80 12.13 1.35 -7.82
CA VAL A 80 11.64 2.75 -7.78
C VAL A 80 12.40 3.62 -6.79
N LEU A 81 12.68 3.12 -5.58
CA LEU A 81 13.36 3.89 -4.54
C LEU A 81 14.85 4.01 -4.84
N CYS A 82 15.32 5.22 -5.12
CA CYS A 82 16.73 5.57 -5.38
C CYS A 82 17.42 4.68 -6.43
N SER A 83 16.63 4.02 -7.28
CA SER A 83 17.06 3.07 -8.28
C SER A 83 16.34 3.41 -9.57
N HIS A 84 17.11 3.68 -10.62
CA HIS A 84 16.58 3.84 -11.96
C HIS A 84 16.76 2.53 -12.72
N ARG A 85 15.66 1.89 -13.07
CA ARG A 85 15.70 0.75 -13.99
C ARG A 85 15.74 1.29 -15.42
N GLU A 86 16.95 1.40 -15.98
CA GLU A 86 17.11 1.78 -17.38
C GLU A 86 16.25 0.86 -18.24
N THR A 87 15.32 1.46 -18.97
CA THR A 87 14.55 0.71 -19.95
C THR A 87 15.23 0.89 -21.29
N LYS A 88 15.86 -0.17 -21.80
CA LYS A 88 16.52 -0.14 -23.10
C LYS A 88 15.56 -0.62 -24.19
N PRO A 89 15.59 0.00 -25.38
CA PRO A 89 14.91 -0.56 -26.53
C PRO A 89 15.47 -1.95 -26.86
N PRO A 90 14.66 -2.85 -27.44
CA PRO A 90 15.15 -4.08 -28.07
C PRO A 90 16.24 -3.78 -29.12
N GLU A 91 17.20 -4.69 -29.30
CA GLU A 91 18.33 -4.51 -30.23
C GLU A 91 17.86 -4.35 -31.69
N ASN A 92 16.78 -5.03 -32.07
CA ASN A 92 16.19 -4.95 -33.40
C ASN A 92 14.81 -4.30 -33.31
N LEU A 93 14.73 -3.03 -33.69
CA LEU A 93 13.47 -2.27 -33.75
C LEU A 93 12.92 -2.25 -35.18
N SER A 94 11.73 -2.80 -35.38
CA SER A 94 10.93 -2.61 -36.60
C SER A 94 9.97 -1.43 -36.50
N GLU A 95 9.75 -0.89 -35.30
CA GLU A 95 8.81 0.19 -34.97
C GLU A 95 9.42 1.15 -33.96
N LEU A 96 8.85 2.37 -33.85
CA LEU A 96 9.22 3.32 -32.81
C LEU A 96 8.96 2.71 -31.44
N TRP A 97 9.95 2.81 -30.56
CA TRP A 97 9.87 2.35 -29.18
C TRP A 97 9.89 3.54 -28.22
N LEU A 98 9.01 3.52 -27.24
CA LEU A 98 8.89 4.52 -26.20
C LEU A 98 9.09 3.87 -24.84
N GLY A 99 9.79 4.57 -23.95
CA GLY A 99 10.02 4.17 -22.57
C GLY A 99 9.88 5.36 -21.64
N LEU A 100 9.09 5.19 -20.58
CA LEU A 100 8.90 6.15 -19.50
C LEU A 100 9.12 5.43 -18.17
N SER A 101 9.89 6.05 -17.28
CA SER A 101 10.01 5.58 -15.90
C SER A 101 10.24 6.74 -14.97
N PHE A 102 9.91 6.56 -13.69
CA PHE A 102 10.22 7.52 -12.65
C PHE A 102 10.91 6.84 -11.48
N THR A 103 11.64 7.63 -10.71
CA THR A 103 12.31 7.21 -9.48
C THR A 103 11.86 8.09 -8.33
N VAL A 104 11.75 7.50 -7.15
CA VAL A 104 11.52 8.25 -5.91
C VAL A 104 12.85 8.36 -5.19
N ASN A 105 13.31 9.59 -4.94
CA ASN A 105 14.53 9.85 -4.19
C ASN A 105 14.17 10.29 -2.78
N ALA A 106 14.66 9.56 -1.79
CA ALA A 106 14.55 9.91 -0.38
C ALA A 106 15.90 10.44 0.13
N SER A 107 15.85 11.39 1.06
CA SER A 107 17.04 11.89 1.77
C SER A 107 17.71 10.81 2.63
N ASP A 108 16.93 9.87 3.17
CA ASP A 108 17.42 8.67 3.85
C ASP A 108 16.71 7.41 3.29
N PRO A 109 17.28 6.76 2.27
CA PRO A 109 16.68 5.58 1.65
C PRO A 109 16.63 4.36 2.57
N GLU A 110 17.58 4.21 3.50
CA GLU A 110 17.62 3.06 4.40
C GLU A 110 16.55 3.18 5.49
N GLN A 111 16.35 4.38 6.04
CA GLN A 111 15.23 4.64 6.94
C GLN A 111 13.88 4.37 6.26
N TRP A 112 13.74 4.72 4.98
CA TRP A 112 12.55 4.40 4.19
C TRP A 112 12.33 2.90 4.04
N LYS A 113 13.37 2.15 3.69
CA LYS A 113 13.29 0.68 3.58
C LYS A 113 12.89 0.04 4.90
N GLN A 114 13.50 0.48 6.01
CA GLN A 114 13.18 -0.01 7.36
C GLN A 114 11.72 0.30 7.73
N THR A 115 11.26 1.51 7.43
CA THR A 115 9.87 1.91 7.70
C THR A 115 8.87 1.06 6.93
N LEU A 116 9.13 0.78 5.66
CA LEU A 116 8.26 -0.09 4.85
C LEU A 116 8.33 -1.56 5.29
N ALA A 117 9.49 -2.04 5.74
CA ALA A 117 9.63 -3.38 6.31
C ALA A 117 8.83 -3.51 7.61
N ALA A 118 8.88 -2.50 8.48
CA ALA A 118 8.09 -2.45 9.71
C ALA A 118 6.59 -2.47 9.41
N LEU A 119 6.12 -1.73 8.41
CA LEU A 119 4.71 -1.75 7.98
C LEU A 119 4.24 -3.17 7.57
N VAL A 120 5.07 -3.90 6.81
CA VAL A 120 4.76 -5.28 6.40
C VAL A 120 4.73 -6.21 7.60
N ALA A 121 5.70 -6.06 8.51
CA ALA A 121 5.77 -6.83 9.76
C ALA A 121 4.55 -6.57 10.65
N GLU A 122 4.15 -5.31 10.84
CA GLU A 122 2.97 -4.91 11.61
C GLU A 122 1.69 -5.57 11.05
N ARG A 123 1.48 -5.51 9.73
CA ARG A 123 0.33 -6.16 9.08
C ARG A 123 0.33 -7.66 9.32
N ASN A 124 1.47 -8.31 9.10
CA ASN A 124 1.58 -9.75 9.25
C ASN A 124 1.41 -10.19 10.70
N HIS A 125 1.96 -9.44 11.65
CA HIS A 125 1.80 -9.70 13.07
C HIS A 125 0.35 -9.55 13.51
N LEU A 126 -0.34 -8.49 13.06
CA LEU A 126 -1.77 -8.30 13.33
C LEU A 126 -2.59 -9.50 12.82
N ILE A 127 -2.39 -9.90 11.58
CA ILE A 127 -3.20 -10.97 10.95
C ILE A 127 -2.86 -12.36 11.48
N HIS A 128 -1.58 -12.69 11.63
CA HIS A 128 -1.15 -14.07 11.90
C HIS A 128 -0.95 -14.39 13.38
N HIS A 129 -0.61 -13.39 14.20
CA HIS A 129 -0.41 -13.59 15.63
C HIS A 129 -1.61 -13.05 16.40
N GLN A 130 -1.83 -11.74 16.34
CA GLN A 130 -2.84 -11.09 17.20
C GLN A 130 -4.26 -11.60 16.95
N LEU A 131 -4.68 -11.73 15.69
CA LEU A 131 -5.99 -12.31 15.38
C LEU A 131 -6.01 -13.84 15.43
N GLY A 132 -4.86 -14.49 15.25
CA GLY A 132 -4.77 -15.96 15.28
C GLY A 132 -4.92 -16.52 16.70
N ASP A 133 -4.37 -15.80 17.68
CA ASP A 133 -4.27 -16.22 19.07
C ASP A 133 -5.33 -15.55 19.97
N LEU A 134 -6.21 -14.70 19.42
CA LEU A 134 -7.18 -13.91 20.18
C LEU A 134 -8.21 -14.79 20.91
N ASP A 135 -8.24 -14.73 22.25
CA ASP A 135 -9.34 -15.31 23.02
C ASP A 135 -10.57 -14.39 22.98
N THR A 136 -11.57 -14.80 22.21
CA THR A 136 -12.84 -14.07 22.07
C THR A 136 -13.63 -13.91 23.37
N THR A 137 -13.29 -14.63 24.44
CA THR A 137 -13.93 -14.52 25.76
C THR A 137 -13.14 -13.62 26.72
N SER A 138 -11.90 -13.27 26.39
CA SER A 138 -11.01 -12.44 27.21
C SER A 138 -11.24 -10.94 26.93
N VAL A 139 -11.69 -10.21 27.95
CA VAL A 139 -11.79 -8.74 27.91
C VAL A 139 -10.40 -8.11 27.72
N GLU A 140 -9.39 -8.69 28.36
CA GLU A 140 -8.03 -8.17 28.37
C GLU A 140 -7.40 -8.26 26.98
N ASP A 141 -7.62 -9.36 26.26
CA ASP A 141 -7.16 -9.54 24.89
C ASP A 141 -7.73 -8.45 23.97
N TYR A 142 -9.01 -8.10 24.11
CA TYR A 142 -9.62 -7.01 23.33
C TYR A 142 -9.09 -5.62 23.72
N ARG A 143 -8.70 -5.40 24.98
CA ARG A 143 -8.06 -4.14 25.40
C ARG A 143 -6.66 -4.02 24.79
N GLN A 144 -5.85 -5.08 24.87
CA GLN A 144 -4.51 -5.11 24.27
C GLN A 144 -4.57 -4.94 22.76
N LEU A 145 -5.52 -5.61 22.10
CA LEU A 145 -5.77 -5.42 20.67
C LEU A 145 -6.15 -3.96 20.36
N THR A 146 -7.00 -3.36 21.18
CA THR A 146 -7.41 -1.96 21.02
C THR A 146 -6.24 -1.00 21.10
N ASP A 147 -5.37 -1.15 22.11
CA ASP A 147 -4.20 -0.30 22.30
C ASP A 147 -3.22 -0.43 21.14
N LEU A 148 -2.95 -1.67 20.71
CA LEU A 148 -2.13 -1.94 19.53
C LEU A 148 -2.67 -1.24 18.27
N LEU A 149 -3.98 -1.35 18.03
CA LEU A 149 -4.61 -0.79 16.85
C LEU A 149 -4.60 0.75 16.85
N ASP A 150 -4.73 1.37 18.01
CA ASP A 150 -4.62 2.82 18.13
C ASP A 150 -3.18 3.31 17.98
N GLU A 151 -2.20 2.56 18.47
CA GLU A 151 -0.79 2.87 18.28
C GLU A 151 -0.36 2.79 16.80
N GLN A 152 -0.85 1.78 16.08
CA GLN A 152 -0.56 1.60 14.64
C GLN A 152 -1.19 2.69 13.77
N ASN A 153 -2.41 3.13 14.08
CA ASN A 153 -3.23 3.91 13.15
C ASN A 153 -2.59 5.24 12.68
N PRO A 154 -1.96 6.06 13.54
CA PRO A 154 -1.27 7.27 13.09
C PRO A 154 -0.17 6.98 12.06
N ARG A 155 0.59 5.89 12.24
CA ARG A 155 1.64 5.48 11.30
C ARG A 155 1.05 5.08 9.95
N LEU A 156 -0.06 4.35 9.95
CA LEU A 156 -0.78 3.99 8.71
C LEU A 156 -1.30 5.21 7.97
N LEU A 157 -1.89 6.18 8.70
CA LEU A 157 -2.39 7.42 8.10
C LEU A 157 -1.26 8.25 7.49
N HIS A 158 -0.12 8.35 8.17
CA HIS A 158 1.04 9.05 7.63
C HIS A 158 1.57 8.39 6.35
N ARG A 159 1.62 7.06 6.28
CA ARG A 159 2.02 6.34 5.04
C ARG A 159 1.02 6.48 3.90
N LEU A 160 -0.28 6.54 4.23
CA LEU A 160 -1.31 6.84 3.24
C LEU A 160 -1.15 8.24 2.66
N ASP A 161 -0.83 9.21 3.50
CA ASP A 161 -0.62 10.59 3.08
C ASP A 161 0.55 10.71 2.10
N GLU A 162 1.71 10.11 2.43
CA GLU A 162 2.87 10.10 1.53
C GLU A 162 2.57 9.43 0.19
N LEU A 163 1.93 8.26 0.20
CA LEU A 163 1.56 7.56 -1.04
C LEU A 163 0.57 8.39 -1.87
N ARG A 164 -0.38 9.06 -1.22
CA ARG A 164 -1.30 9.97 -1.88
C ARG A 164 -0.54 11.11 -2.54
N SER A 165 0.36 11.78 -1.83
CA SER A 165 1.16 12.87 -2.39
C SER A 165 1.99 12.42 -3.60
N MET A 166 2.61 11.24 -3.55
CA MET A 166 3.34 10.67 -4.70
C MET A 166 2.41 10.45 -5.90
N LEU A 167 1.23 9.87 -5.68
CA LEU A 167 0.25 9.63 -6.73
C LEU A 167 -0.31 10.92 -7.32
N GLU A 168 -0.55 11.94 -6.49
CA GLU A 168 -1.02 13.26 -6.93
C GLU A 168 -0.01 13.94 -7.86
N VAL A 169 1.29 13.87 -7.54
CA VAL A 169 2.35 14.40 -8.42
C VAL A 169 2.32 13.72 -9.79
N LEU A 170 2.19 12.39 -9.82
CA LEU A 170 2.14 11.63 -11.08
C LEU A 170 0.87 11.93 -11.88
N ILE A 171 -0.29 11.96 -11.22
CA ILE A 171 -1.56 12.27 -11.86
C ILE A 171 -1.51 13.68 -12.44
N GLY A 172 -1.04 14.66 -11.68
CA GLY A 172 -0.86 16.04 -12.14
C GLY A 172 0.01 16.12 -13.40
N ALA A 173 1.16 15.44 -13.42
CA ALA A 173 2.02 15.38 -14.59
C ALA A 173 1.29 14.82 -15.84
N THR A 174 0.50 13.74 -15.67
CA THR A 174 -0.27 13.19 -16.80
C THR A 174 -1.41 14.11 -17.26
N GLN A 175 -2.00 14.90 -16.37
CA GLN A 175 -3.03 15.87 -16.73
C GLN A 175 -2.45 17.01 -17.56
N GLU A 176 -1.25 17.49 -17.23
CA GLU A 176 -0.58 18.51 -18.04
C GLU A 176 -0.20 17.98 -19.44
N ILE A 177 0.25 16.73 -19.55
CA ILE A 177 0.52 16.10 -20.85
C ILE A 177 -0.75 16.05 -21.71
N LYS A 178 -1.91 15.75 -21.13
CA LYS A 178 -3.20 15.74 -21.86
C LYS A 178 -3.67 17.11 -22.33
N LYS A 179 -3.17 18.20 -21.74
CA LYS A 179 -3.48 19.57 -22.16
C LYS A 179 -2.61 20.05 -23.33
N LEU A 180 -1.59 19.27 -23.71
CA LEU A 180 -0.76 19.60 -24.86
C LEU A 180 -1.61 19.58 -26.14
N PRO A 181 -1.42 20.56 -27.06
CA PRO A 181 -2.15 20.62 -28.31
C PRO A 181 -2.04 19.35 -29.15
N GLU A 182 -3.12 18.98 -29.85
CA GLU A 182 -3.21 17.77 -30.69
C GLU A 182 -2.27 17.76 -31.92
N TRP A 183 -1.59 18.87 -32.20
CA TRP A 183 -0.61 18.99 -33.29
C TRP A 183 0.84 18.79 -32.84
N MET A 184 1.05 18.49 -31.55
CA MET A 184 2.26 17.84 -31.02
C MET A 184 1.99 16.35 -30.80
#